data_AF-A0A3D5BCN3-F1
#
_entry.id   AF-A0A3D5BCN3-F1
#
_cell.length_a   1.000
_cell.length_b   1.000
_cell.length_c   1.000
_cell.angle_alpha   90.00
_cell.angle_beta   90.00
_cell.angle_gamma   90.00
#
_symmetry.space_group_name_H-M   'P 1'
#
loop_
_entity.id
_entity.type
_entity.pdbx_description
1 polymer ?
#
loop_
_entity_poly.entity_id
_entity_poly.type
_entity_poly.pdbx_seq_one_letter_code
_entity_poly.pdbx_strand_id
1 'polypeptide(L)'
;MTPAEDINKNIMEQLENIDDDPKISSSEDEETDDEFEKLLNSFIASENSETAEVGEPQKLSDTVSRAEPKVEYGNDETELAQAYQNFIDALVAISDQRQLPMPTLDFKPESLNPNYKPSTGRKIVSDTLACWDLMFAAFPEKLSTLNPNSTDEQFLNFAEGLSDQNLQLAIISYVEILIDIENCEISYEERRLKAQRRRIEKELYEEYQARKERKQRFIDAVRSRHFPIDAERLINNYFKTASKDAPAAYEVLTTNPAMYAPIENDKIKPRLFGLLKVTPQDGIRENHKIGAFLKKLRA
;
A
#
# COMPACT_ATOMS: atom_id res chain seq x y z
N MET A 1 22.03 8.35 15.43
CA MET A 1 20.56 8.36 15.43
C MET A 1 20.13 8.75 14.04
N THR A 2 19.38 7.88 13.39
CA THR A 2 19.03 8.00 11.97
C THR A 2 17.70 8.75 11.80
N PRO A 3 17.47 9.46 10.69
CA PRO A 3 16.22 10.21 10.44
C PRO A 3 14.93 9.38 10.53
N ALA A 4 15.01 8.06 10.41
CA ALA A 4 13.88 7.14 10.57
C ALA A 4 13.41 6.97 12.04
N GLU A 5 14.24 7.32 13.02
CA GLU A 5 13.88 7.24 14.45
C GLU A 5 13.06 8.47 14.88
N ASP A 6 13.27 9.63 14.25
CA ASP A 6 12.56 10.88 14.58
C ASP A 6 11.12 10.93 14.03
N ILE A 7 10.86 10.27 12.89
CA ILE A 7 9.50 10.20 12.31
C ILE A 7 8.60 9.32 13.17
N ASN A 8 9.11 8.19 13.68
CA ASN A 8 8.35 7.29 14.55
C ASN A 8 8.06 7.91 15.93
N LYS A 9 8.93 8.81 16.41
CA LYS A 9 8.71 9.52 17.67
C LYS A 9 7.64 10.60 17.55
N ASN A 10 7.61 11.32 16.42
CA ASN A 10 6.61 12.37 16.16
C ASN A 10 5.18 11.81 15.97
N ILE A 11 5.05 10.60 15.39
CA ILE A 11 3.74 9.92 15.26
C ILE A 11 3.24 9.42 16.63
N MET A 12 4.13 8.95 17.50
CA MET A 12 3.76 8.50 18.86
C MET A 12 3.39 9.67 19.78
N GLU A 13 4.09 10.81 19.72
CA GLU A 13 3.75 12.01 20.50
C GLU A 13 2.42 12.67 20.04
N GLN A 14 1.99 12.45 18.80
CA GLN A 14 0.69 12.93 18.31
C GLN A 14 -0.49 12.01 18.71
N LEU A 15 -0.22 10.74 19.05
CA LEU A 15 -1.24 9.79 19.51
C LEU A 15 -1.45 9.83 21.03
N GLU A 16 -0.49 10.35 21.80
CA GLU A 16 -0.60 10.51 23.27
C GLU A 16 -1.40 11.75 23.72
N ASN A 17 -1.81 12.64 22.81
CA ASN A 17 -2.54 13.88 23.14
C ASN A 17 -4.04 13.86 22.79
N ILE A 18 -4.63 12.68 22.54
CA ILE A 18 -6.07 12.55 22.39
C ILE A 18 -6.65 12.22 23.77
N ASP A 19 -7.12 13.27 24.47
CA ASP A 19 -7.77 13.21 25.78
C ASP A 19 -8.90 12.16 25.81
N ASP A 20 -8.87 11.36 26.89
CA ASP A 20 -9.93 10.47 27.37
C ASP A 20 -11.24 11.23 27.62
N ASP A 21 -12.28 10.98 26.80
CA ASP A 21 -13.58 10.41 27.21
C ASP A 21 -14.50 10.34 25.97
N PRO A 22 -15.14 9.20 25.71
CA PRO A 22 -16.55 9.21 26.04
C PRO A 22 -16.98 7.93 26.74
N LYS A 23 -17.78 8.12 27.79
CA LYS A 23 -18.77 7.15 28.27
C LYS A 23 -19.51 6.49 27.11
N ILE A 24 -19.07 5.29 26.70
CA ILE A 24 -19.81 4.46 25.77
C ILE A 24 -20.54 3.38 26.57
N SER A 25 -21.86 3.54 26.53
CA SER A 25 -22.89 2.60 26.97
C SER A 25 -22.65 1.22 26.36
N SER A 26 -22.75 0.20 27.21
CA SER A 26 -22.30 -1.18 26.97
C SER A 26 -23.26 -2.04 26.14
N SER A 27 -23.64 -1.65 24.91
CA SER A 27 -24.61 -2.47 24.14
C SER A 27 -24.47 -2.52 22.61
N GLU A 28 -23.44 -1.96 21.96
CA GLU A 28 -23.45 -1.77 20.49
C GLU A 28 -22.22 -2.32 19.75
N ASP A 29 -21.64 -3.44 20.17
CA ASP A 29 -20.40 -3.98 19.56
C ASP A 29 -20.57 -5.29 18.76
N GLU A 30 -21.78 -5.86 18.67
CA GLU A 30 -22.03 -6.93 17.68
C GLU A 30 -22.24 -6.34 16.27
N GLU A 31 -22.71 -5.08 16.19
CA GLU A 31 -22.84 -4.37 14.92
C GLU A 31 -21.49 -3.92 14.34
N THR A 32 -20.45 -3.73 15.15
CA THR A 32 -19.15 -3.19 14.68
C THR A 32 -18.30 -4.22 13.93
N ASP A 33 -18.33 -5.50 14.32
CA ASP A 33 -17.68 -6.58 13.55
C ASP A 33 -18.40 -6.78 12.20
N ASP A 34 -19.74 -6.72 12.17
CA ASP A 34 -20.55 -6.83 10.95
C ASP A 34 -20.44 -5.59 10.04
N GLU A 35 -20.32 -4.40 10.62
CA GLU A 35 -20.10 -3.14 9.90
C GLU A 35 -18.69 -3.08 9.32
N PHE A 36 -17.67 -3.50 10.07
CA PHE A 36 -16.32 -3.69 9.54
C PHE A 36 -16.28 -4.75 8.43
N GLU A 37 -17.00 -5.86 8.58
CA GLU A 37 -17.15 -6.89 7.53
C GLU A 37 -17.81 -6.32 6.27
N LYS A 38 -18.89 -5.52 6.41
CA LYS A 38 -19.56 -4.86 5.29
C LYS A 38 -18.66 -3.82 4.63
N LEU A 39 -17.97 -3.00 5.41
CA LEU A 39 -17.07 -1.97 4.93
C LEU A 39 -15.88 -2.59 4.19
N LEU A 40 -15.23 -3.60 4.76
CA LEU A 40 -14.11 -4.31 4.14
C LEU A 40 -14.54 -5.02 2.84
N ASN A 41 -15.67 -5.73 2.85
CA ASN A 41 -16.17 -6.40 1.65
C ASN A 41 -16.62 -5.40 0.58
N SER A 42 -17.25 -4.29 0.96
CA SER A 42 -17.64 -3.22 0.03
C SER A 42 -16.43 -2.54 -0.61
N PHE A 43 -15.39 -2.29 0.20
CA PHE A 43 -14.14 -1.70 -0.23
C PHE A 43 -13.36 -2.60 -1.20
N ILE A 44 -13.29 -3.91 -0.91
CA ILE A 44 -12.68 -4.89 -1.82
C ILE A 44 -13.50 -5.02 -3.11
N ALA A 45 -14.82 -5.00 -3.03
CA ALA A 45 -15.70 -5.09 -4.20
C ALA A 45 -15.59 -3.85 -5.10
N SER A 46 -15.44 -2.65 -4.52
CA SER A 46 -15.24 -1.42 -5.29
C SER A 46 -13.90 -1.39 -6.02
N GLU A 47 -12.78 -1.80 -5.38
CA GLU A 47 -11.45 -1.78 -6.03
C GLU A 47 -11.27 -2.89 -7.08
N ASN A 48 -11.93 -4.04 -6.92
CA ASN A 48 -11.91 -5.09 -7.95
C ASN A 48 -12.69 -4.69 -9.21
N SER A 49 -13.70 -3.83 -9.09
CA SER A 49 -14.46 -3.33 -10.24
C SER A 49 -13.68 -2.35 -11.12
N GLU A 50 -12.67 -1.66 -10.56
CA GLU A 50 -11.78 -0.74 -11.29
C GLU A 50 -10.62 -1.45 -12.02
N THR A 51 -10.53 -2.79 -11.97
CA THR A 51 -9.46 -3.57 -12.63
C THR A 51 -9.93 -4.43 -13.81
N ALA A 52 -11.18 -4.25 -14.27
CA ALA A 52 -11.75 -5.03 -15.38
C ALA A 52 -11.61 -4.37 -16.77
N GLU A 53 -10.67 -3.45 -16.96
CA GLU A 53 -10.28 -2.95 -18.29
C GLU A 53 -8.79 -3.17 -18.55
N VAL A 54 -8.39 -4.44 -18.72
CA VAL A 54 -7.20 -4.78 -19.51
C VAL A 54 -7.65 -5.85 -20.48
N GLY A 55 -7.71 -5.47 -21.76
CA GLY A 55 -8.38 -6.17 -22.84
C GLY A 55 -7.98 -7.65 -23.01
N GLU A 56 -8.97 -8.44 -23.40
CA GLU A 56 -8.78 -9.81 -23.89
C GLU A 56 -7.83 -9.84 -25.10
N PRO A 57 -6.96 -10.86 -25.22
CA PRO A 57 -6.07 -10.99 -26.37
C PRO A 57 -6.87 -11.44 -27.60
N GLN A 58 -7.09 -10.52 -28.55
CA GLN A 58 -7.56 -10.87 -29.89
C GLN A 58 -6.48 -11.64 -30.66
N LYS A 59 -6.92 -12.71 -31.33
CA LYS A 59 -6.12 -13.62 -32.15
C LYS A 59 -5.45 -12.89 -33.31
N LEU A 60 -4.14 -13.11 -33.45
CA LEU A 60 -3.35 -12.72 -34.62
C LEU A 60 -3.86 -13.40 -35.91
N SER A 61 -4.03 -12.61 -36.97
CA SER A 61 -3.91 -13.08 -38.35
C SER A 61 -2.75 -12.36 -39.03
N ASP A 62 -1.85 -13.15 -39.62
CA ASP A 62 -0.63 -12.73 -40.32
C ASP A 62 -0.87 -11.69 -41.42
N THR A 63 -0.15 -10.57 -41.39
CA THR A 63 0.52 -10.02 -42.59
C THR A 63 1.62 -9.05 -42.19
N VAL A 64 2.84 -9.35 -42.66
CA VAL A 64 4.09 -8.63 -42.37
C VAL A 64 4.12 -7.28 -43.10
N SER A 65 4.32 -6.19 -42.35
CA SER A 65 5.01 -4.98 -42.81
C SER A 65 5.93 -4.47 -41.71
N ARG A 66 7.21 -4.37 -42.05
CA ARG A 66 8.32 -3.98 -41.17
C ARG A 66 8.22 -2.49 -40.83
N ALA A 67 7.43 -2.16 -39.82
CA ALA A 67 7.58 -0.94 -39.05
C ALA A 67 8.42 -1.27 -37.81
N GLU A 68 9.35 -0.40 -37.44
CA GLU A 68 10.03 -0.49 -36.14
C GLU A 68 8.97 -0.58 -35.03
N PRO A 69 9.16 -1.44 -34.02
CA PRO A 69 8.18 -1.60 -32.97
C PRO A 69 8.01 -0.25 -32.27
N LYS A 70 6.84 0.35 -32.44
CA LYS A 70 6.46 1.58 -31.75
C LYS A 70 6.45 1.26 -30.27
N VAL A 71 7.46 1.75 -29.55
CA VAL A 71 7.57 1.55 -28.11
C VAL A 71 6.43 2.34 -27.47
N GLU A 72 5.54 1.63 -26.77
CA GLU A 72 4.42 2.24 -26.06
C GLU A 72 4.92 2.65 -24.67
N TYR A 73 4.99 3.96 -24.44
CA TYR A 73 5.36 4.58 -23.17
C TYR A 73 4.09 5.03 -22.45
N GLY A 74 4.17 5.26 -21.13
CA GLY A 74 3.19 6.11 -20.45
C GLY A 74 3.26 7.55 -20.99
N ASN A 75 2.26 8.38 -20.69
CA ASN A 75 2.25 9.77 -21.16
C ASN A 75 3.52 10.51 -20.69
N ASP A 76 3.84 10.42 -19.40
CA ASP A 76 5.02 11.06 -18.79
C ASP A 76 6.34 10.53 -19.39
N GLU A 77 6.47 9.21 -19.57
CA GLU A 77 7.68 8.63 -20.17
C GLU A 77 7.84 9.00 -21.66
N THR A 78 6.74 9.24 -22.38
CA THR A 78 6.77 9.74 -23.77
C THR A 78 7.28 11.16 -23.82
N GLU A 79 6.77 12.03 -22.94
CA GLU A 79 7.15 13.43 -22.83
C GLU A 79 8.65 13.54 -22.48
N LEU A 80 9.10 12.79 -21.47
CA LEU A 80 10.52 12.74 -21.10
C LEU A 80 11.42 12.29 -22.25
N ALA A 81 11.03 11.26 -23.00
CA ALA A 81 11.80 10.77 -24.14
C ALA A 81 11.89 11.84 -25.24
N GLN A 82 10.80 12.54 -25.51
CA GLN A 82 10.75 13.60 -26.52
C GLN A 82 11.57 14.82 -26.11
N ALA A 83 11.45 15.27 -24.86
CA ALA A 83 12.22 16.38 -24.30
C ALA A 83 13.73 16.07 -24.36
N TYR A 84 14.12 14.86 -23.97
CA TYR A 84 15.51 14.41 -24.09
C TYR A 84 16.00 14.40 -25.55
N GLN A 85 15.19 13.90 -26.48
CA GLN A 85 15.57 13.88 -27.90
C GLN A 85 15.73 15.31 -28.45
N ASN A 86 14.79 16.22 -28.17
CA ASN A 86 14.87 17.63 -28.57
C ASN A 86 16.15 18.29 -28.04
N PHE A 87 16.51 18.00 -26.78
CA PHE A 87 17.73 18.50 -26.16
C PHE A 87 18.99 18.01 -26.89
N ILE A 88 19.08 16.70 -27.16
CA ILE A 88 20.23 16.13 -27.88
C ILE A 88 20.33 16.66 -29.31
N ASP A 89 19.22 16.75 -30.04
CA ASP A 89 19.21 17.26 -31.42
C ASP A 89 19.69 18.72 -31.48
N ALA A 90 19.27 19.56 -30.54
CA ALA A 90 19.73 20.93 -30.42
C ALA A 90 21.24 21.02 -30.15
N LEU A 91 21.76 20.15 -29.27
CA LEU A 91 23.17 20.11 -28.91
C LEU A 91 24.04 19.59 -30.05
N VAL A 92 23.59 18.58 -30.80
CA VAL A 92 24.28 18.11 -32.00
C VAL A 92 24.42 19.26 -33.00
N ALA A 93 23.36 20.05 -33.21
CA ALA A 93 23.41 21.21 -34.09
C ALA A 93 24.39 22.29 -33.60
N ILE A 94 24.46 22.55 -32.28
CA ILE A 94 25.46 23.47 -31.69
C ILE A 94 26.88 22.91 -31.87
N SER A 95 27.07 21.63 -31.61
CA SER A 95 28.34 20.91 -31.69
C SER A 95 28.92 21.01 -33.11
N ASP A 96 28.08 20.76 -34.12
CA ASP A 96 28.46 20.83 -35.54
C ASP A 96 28.81 22.26 -35.96
N GLN A 97 27.99 23.25 -35.55
CA GLN A 97 28.23 24.66 -35.88
C GLN A 97 29.51 25.21 -35.26
N ARG A 98 29.87 24.76 -34.06
CA ARG A 98 31.03 25.23 -33.30
C ARG A 98 32.24 24.30 -33.38
N GLN A 99 32.11 23.16 -34.07
CA GLN A 99 33.14 22.12 -34.18
C GLN A 99 33.63 21.63 -32.82
N LEU A 100 32.70 21.46 -31.87
CA LEU A 100 32.97 20.92 -30.55
C LEU A 100 32.69 19.41 -30.54
N PRO A 101 33.34 18.64 -29.66
CA PRO A 101 33.05 17.21 -29.51
C PRO A 101 31.78 17.01 -28.65
N MET A 102 30.87 16.14 -29.11
CA MET A 102 29.74 15.69 -28.28
C MET A 102 30.23 14.80 -27.13
N PRO A 103 29.66 14.95 -25.92
CA PRO A 103 29.93 14.04 -24.81
C PRO A 103 29.40 12.64 -25.10
N THR A 104 29.96 11.64 -24.42
CA THR A 104 29.43 10.27 -24.45
C THR A 104 28.23 10.20 -23.51
N LEU A 105 27.09 9.75 -24.04
CA LEU A 105 25.81 9.70 -23.32
C LEU A 105 25.49 8.25 -22.92
N ASP A 106 25.09 8.05 -21.68
CA ASP A 106 24.78 6.73 -21.11
C ASP A 106 23.30 6.39 -21.19
N PHE A 107 22.42 7.38 -21.23
CA PHE A 107 20.99 7.18 -21.36
C PHE A 107 20.61 6.81 -22.80
N LYS A 108 19.61 5.94 -22.90
CA LYS A 108 18.94 5.59 -24.15
C LYS A 108 17.44 5.58 -23.92
N PRO A 109 16.61 6.15 -24.81
CA PRO A 109 15.15 6.24 -24.62
C PRO A 109 14.47 4.90 -24.31
N GLU A 110 14.98 3.79 -24.86
CA GLU A 110 14.43 2.45 -24.62
C GLU A 110 14.55 2.01 -23.15
N SER A 111 15.43 2.67 -22.36
CA SER A 111 15.60 2.43 -20.92
C SER A 111 14.40 2.90 -20.08
N LEU A 112 13.46 3.63 -20.67
CA LEU A 112 12.19 4.01 -20.06
C LEU A 112 11.15 2.89 -20.13
N ASN A 113 11.38 1.83 -20.92
CA ASN A 113 10.48 0.69 -21.02
C ASN A 113 10.75 -0.37 -19.93
N PRO A 114 9.72 -0.99 -19.32
CA PRO A 114 8.29 -0.69 -19.48
C PRO A 114 7.78 0.50 -18.66
N ASN A 115 8.56 0.97 -17.67
CA ASN A 115 8.23 2.14 -16.88
C ASN A 115 9.52 2.83 -16.45
N TYR A 116 9.43 4.13 -16.16
CA TYR A 116 10.51 4.89 -15.55
C TYR A 116 11.01 4.23 -14.25
N LYS A 117 12.32 4.38 -14.02
CA LYS A 117 13.01 3.98 -12.77
C LYS A 117 13.88 5.14 -12.30
N PRO A 118 14.03 5.37 -10.98
CA PRO A 118 14.93 6.40 -10.45
C PRO A 118 16.41 6.22 -10.83
N SER A 119 16.83 5.00 -11.22
CA SER A 119 18.16 4.79 -11.79
C SER A 119 18.32 5.40 -13.18
N THR A 120 17.23 5.46 -13.95
CA THR A 120 17.18 6.01 -15.30
C THR A 120 17.24 7.53 -15.25
N GLY A 121 16.46 8.19 -14.38
CA GLY A 121 16.56 9.64 -14.18
C GLY A 121 17.95 10.10 -13.77
N ARG A 122 18.63 9.36 -12.88
CA ARG A 122 20.04 9.64 -12.53
C ARG A 122 21.00 9.61 -13.73
N LYS A 123 20.76 8.75 -14.72
CA LYS A 123 21.55 8.74 -15.95
C LYS A 123 21.24 9.96 -16.80
N ILE A 124 19.96 10.30 -16.95
CA ILE A 124 19.54 11.50 -17.69
C ILE A 124 20.19 12.76 -17.08
N VAL A 125 20.15 12.91 -15.75
CA VAL A 125 20.80 14.02 -15.05
C VAL A 125 22.31 14.04 -15.28
N SER A 126 22.97 12.89 -15.25
CA SER A 126 24.41 12.81 -15.54
C SER A 126 24.74 13.25 -16.97
N ASP A 127 23.93 12.81 -17.94
CA ASP A 127 24.07 13.16 -19.34
C ASP A 127 23.82 14.65 -19.58
N THR A 128 22.75 15.22 -19.00
CA THR A 128 22.46 16.65 -19.16
C THR A 128 23.56 17.52 -18.57
N LEU A 129 24.16 17.13 -17.43
CA LEU A 129 25.32 17.81 -16.87
C LEU A 129 26.54 17.78 -17.82
N ALA A 130 26.84 16.63 -18.44
CA ALA A 130 27.91 16.55 -19.43
C ALA A 130 27.63 17.42 -20.66
N CYS A 131 26.36 17.54 -21.06
CA CYS A 131 25.93 18.43 -22.13
C CYS A 131 26.03 19.92 -21.77
N TRP A 132 25.87 20.29 -20.50
CA TRP A 132 26.07 21.67 -20.04
C TRP A 132 27.50 22.15 -20.29
N ASP A 133 28.51 21.29 -20.11
CA ASP A 133 29.91 21.63 -20.40
C ASP A 133 30.11 22.03 -21.88
N LEU A 134 29.44 21.32 -22.81
CA LEU A 134 29.44 21.66 -24.23
C LEU A 134 28.77 23.02 -24.48
N MET A 135 27.64 23.29 -23.84
CA MET A 135 26.96 24.58 -23.97
C MET A 135 27.82 25.74 -23.43
N PHE A 136 28.50 25.56 -22.30
CA PHE A 136 29.42 26.56 -21.74
C PHE A 136 30.62 26.81 -22.66
N ALA A 137 31.15 25.78 -23.31
CA ALA A 137 32.21 25.94 -24.31
C ALA A 137 31.73 26.70 -25.55
N ALA A 138 30.47 26.50 -25.98
CA ALA A 138 29.89 27.15 -27.15
C ALA A 138 29.44 28.61 -26.89
N PHE A 139 28.92 28.90 -25.70
CA PHE A 139 28.28 30.18 -25.35
C PHE A 139 28.65 30.71 -23.96
N PRO A 140 29.95 30.91 -23.65
CA PRO A 140 30.41 31.26 -22.31
C PRO A 140 29.85 32.61 -21.81
N GLU A 141 29.83 33.63 -22.66
CA GLU A 141 29.36 34.98 -22.27
C GLU A 141 27.87 34.97 -21.89
N LYS A 142 27.03 34.27 -22.68
CA LYS A 142 25.59 34.23 -22.44
C LYS A 142 25.28 33.46 -21.16
N LEU A 143 25.84 32.25 -21.02
CA LEU A 143 25.53 31.35 -19.92
C LEU A 143 26.15 31.81 -18.59
N SER A 144 27.21 32.61 -18.61
CA SER A 144 27.79 33.20 -17.40
C SER A 144 26.84 34.17 -16.66
N THR A 145 25.82 34.68 -17.34
CA THR A 145 24.81 35.57 -16.72
C THR A 145 23.73 34.81 -15.95
N LEU A 146 23.66 33.49 -16.15
CA LEU A 146 22.64 32.63 -15.58
C LEU A 146 23.01 32.28 -14.13
N ASN A 147 22.08 32.49 -13.20
CA ASN A 147 22.29 32.16 -11.80
C ASN A 147 22.25 30.64 -11.61
N PRO A 148 23.23 30.01 -10.93
CA PRO A 148 23.20 28.57 -10.65
C PRO A 148 21.96 28.09 -9.89
N ASN A 149 21.31 28.97 -9.12
CA ASN A 149 20.09 28.67 -8.37
C ASN A 149 18.84 29.23 -9.07
N SER A 150 18.82 29.27 -10.40
CA SER A 150 17.66 29.76 -11.14
C SER A 150 16.49 28.77 -11.05
N THR A 151 15.27 29.31 -10.97
CA THR A 151 14.04 28.52 -11.09
C THR A 151 13.73 28.20 -12.55
N ASP A 152 12.85 27.23 -12.80
CA ASP A 152 12.41 26.84 -14.14
C ASP A 152 11.87 28.04 -14.94
N GLU A 153 11.05 28.89 -14.31
CA GLU A 153 10.57 30.14 -14.91
C GLU A 153 11.71 31.09 -15.30
N GLN A 154 12.77 31.15 -14.50
CA GLN A 154 13.93 31.99 -14.81
C GLN A 154 14.75 31.44 -15.99
N PHE A 155 14.88 30.11 -16.10
CA PHE A 155 15.47 29.47 -17.27
C PHE A 155 14.65 29.72 -18.54
N LEU A 156 13.33 29.62 -18.46
CA LEU A 156 12.44 29.88 -19.61
C LEU A 156 12.49 31.35 -20.03
N ASN A 157 12.42 32.30 -19.08
CA ASN A 157 12.58 33.73 -19.37
C ASN A 157 13.94 34.05 -19.99
N PHE A 158 15.01 33.39 -19.52
CA PHE A 158 16.33 33.50 -20.14
C PHE A 158 16.32 32.98 -21.58
N ALA A 159 15.69 31.83 -21.82
CA ALA A 159 15.59 31.22 -23.14
C ALA A 159 14.82 32.10 -24.14
N GLU A 160 13.76 32.78 -23.72
CA GLU A 160 13.03 33.74 -24.56
C GLU A 160 13.91 34.90 -25.06
N GLY A 161 14.88 35.32 -24.24
CA GLY A 161 15.84 36.37 -24.59
C GLY A 161 16.96 35.93 -25.55
N LEU A 162 17.06 34.64 -25.87
CA LEU A 162 18.12 34.11 -26.72
C LEU A 162 17.79 34.29 -28.21
N SER A 163 18.73 34.86 -28.96
CA SER A 163 18.63 34.94 -30.42
C SER A 163 19.06 33.66 -31.15
N ASP A 164 19.76 32.76 -30.45
CA ASP A 164 20.24 31.50 -31.03
C ASP A 164 19.17 30.42 -30.79
N GLN A 165 18.55 29.94 -31.86
CA GLN A 165 17.43 29.01 -31.80
C GLN A 165 17.82 27.65 -31.21
N ASN A 166 19.03 27.17 -31.48
CA ASN A 166 19.48 25.88 -30.96
C ASN A 166 19.77 25.99 -29.47
N LEU A 167 20.42 27.07 -29.03
CA LEU A 167 20.62 27.30 -27.59
C LEU A 167 19.29 27.51 -26.86
N GLN A 168 18.36 28.25 -27.47
CA GLN A 168 17.02 28.45 -26.92
C GLN A 168 16.30 27.11 -26.75
N LEU A 169 16.27 26.27 -27.78
CA LEU A 169 15.66 24.94 -27.72
C LEU A 169 16.35 24.05 -26.68
N ALA A 170 17.68 24.06 -26.61
CA ALA A 170 18.41 23.29 -25.61
C ALA A 170 18.06 23.70 -24.17
N ILE A 171 17.92 24.98 -23.88
CA ILE A 171 17.53 25.44 -22.53
C ILE A 171 16.06 25.08 -22.23
N ILE A 172 15.14 25.26 -23.19
CA ILE A 172 13.74 24.89 -23.00
C ILE A 172 13.62 23.39 -22.74
N SER A 173 14.23 22.56 -23.59
CA SER A 173 14.17 21.11 -23.44
C SER A 173 14.91 20.60 -22.21
N TYR A 174 15.95 21.29 -21.73
CA TYR A 174 16.54 20.99 -20.42
C TYR A 174 15.53 21.17 -19.29
N VAL A 175 14.76 22.26 -19.29
CA VAL A 175 13.70 22.49 -18.28
C VAL A 175 12.60 21.44 -18.41
N GLU A 176 12.16 21.13 -19.63
CA GLU A 176 11.18 20.05 -19.88
C GLU A 176 11.68 18.71 -19.32
N ILE A 177 12.95 18.35 -19.53
CA ILE A 177 13.53 17.13 -18.94
C ILE A 177 13.45 17.12 -17.42
N LEU A 178 13.73 18.24 -16.75
CA LEU A 178 13.65 18.30 -15.28
C LEU A 178 12.22 18.05 -14.80
N ILE A 179 11.25 18.75 -15.40
CA ILE A 179 9.82 18.61 -15.09
C ILE A 179 9.35 17.17 -15.36
N ASP A 180 9.72 16.60 -16.49
CA ASP A 180 9.26 15.26 -16.89
C ASP A 180 9.92 14.14 -16.07
N ILE A 181 11.15 14.34 -15.58
CA ILE A 181 11.76 13.46 -14.58
C ILE A 181 10.93 13.49 -13.29
N GLU A 182 10.54 14.67 -12.81
CA GLU A 182 9.71 14.80 -11.60
C GLU A 182 8.35 14.13 -11.79
N ASN A 183 7.69 14.34 -12.92
CA ASN A 183 6.42 13.67 -13.25
C ASN A 183 6.57 12.15 -13.26
N CYS A 184 7.61 11.64 -13.92
CA CYS A 184 7.92 10.21 -13.93
C CYS A 184 8.21 9.66 -12.52
N GLU A 185 8.87 10.43 -11.65
CA GLU A 185 9.13 10.06 -10.26
C GLU A 185 7.84 10.01 -9.43
N ILE A 186 6.94 10.98 -9.60
CA ILE A 186 5.63 11.00 -8.96
C ILE A 186 4.83 9.76 -9.39
N SER A 187 4.75 9.49 -10.69
CA SER A 187 4.07 8.32 -11.25
C SER A 187 4.69 6.99 -10.76
N TYR A 188 6.01 6.93 -10.62
CA TYR A 188 6.69 5.79 -10.01
C TYR A 188 6.31 5.58 -8.54
N GLU A 189 6.31 6.65 -7.74
CA GLU A 189 5.96 6.61 -6.33
C GLU A 189 4.48 6.25 -6.09
N GLU A 190 3.56 6.77 -6.91
CA GLU A 190 2.14 6.41 -6.86
C GLU A 190 1.95 4.91 -7.09
N ARG A 191 2.58 4.34 -8.13
CA ARG A 191 2.55 2.90 -8.42
C ARG A 191 3.10 2.09 -7.24
N ARG A 192 4.21 2.55 -6.64
CA ARG A 192 4.83 1.88 -5.48
C ARG A 192 3.91 1.89 -4.26
N LEU A 193 3.29 3.03 -3.96
CA LEU A 193 2.34 3.18 -2.85
C LEU A 193 1.09 2.33 -3.06
N LYS A 194 0.54 2.30 -4.27
CA LYS A 194 -0.60 1.44 -4.63
C LYS A 194 -0.28 -0.04 -4.43
N ALA A 195 0.92 -0.48 -4.82
CA ALA A 195 1.37 -1.85 -4.61
C ALA A 195 1.56 -2.18 -3.12
N GLN A 196 2.12 -1.26 -2.33
CA GLN A 196 2.25 -1.42 -0.87
C GLN A 196 0.89 -1.49 -0.17
N ARG A 197 -0.04 -0.60 -0.53
CA ARG A 197 -1.42 -0.60 -0.02
C ARG A 197 -2.10 -1.95 -0.28
N ARG A 198 -2.09 -2.43 -1.53
CA ARG A 198 -2.66 -3.73 -1.90
C ARG A 198 -2.05 -4.89 -1.12
N ARG A 199 -0.74 -4.82 -0.85
CA ARG A 199 -0.07 -5.83 -0.03
C ARG A 199 -0.57 -5.82 1.42
N ILE A 200 -0.66 -4.65 2.03
CA ILE A 200 -1.16 -4.49 3.40
C ILE A 200 -2.61 -4.96 3.49
N GLU A 201 -3.46 -4.57 2.54
CA GLU A 201 -4.86 -4.99 2.47
C GLU A 201 -4.99 -6.51 2.37
N LYS A 202 -4.15 -7.15 1.54
CA LYS A 202 -4.11 -8.61 1.44
C LYS A 202 -3.66 -9.26 2.74
N GLU A 203 -2.59 -8.77 3.36
CA GLU A 203 -2.10 -9.28 4.65
C GLU A 203 -3.16 -9.13 5.74
N LEU A 204 -3.86 -7.99 5.80
CA LEU A 204 -4.96 -7.74 6.73
C LEU A 204 -6.13 -8.70 6.49
N TYR A 205 -6.52 -8.90 5.24
CA TYR A 205 -7.60 -9.82 4.88
C TYR A 205 -7.25 -11.26 5.25
N GLU A 206 -6.04 -11.73 4.94
CA GLU A 206 -5.56 -13.06 5.30
C GLU A 206 -5.53 -13.26 6.82
N GLU A 207 -5.05 -12.27 7.57
CA GLU A 207 -5.06 -12.35 9.03
C GLU A 207 -6.48 -12.37 9.59
N TYR A 208 -7.37 -11.55 9.05
CA TYR A 208 -8.77 -11.51 9.43
C TYR A 208 -9.46 -12.86 9.17
N GLN A 209 -9.28 -13.46 7.99
CA GLN A 209 -9.82 -14.79 7.67
C GLN A 209 -9.24 -15.85 8.61
N ALA A 210 -7.93 -15.82 8.88
CA ALA A 210 -7.29 -16.74 9.81
C ALA A 210 -7.86 -16.59 11.24
N ARG A 211 -8.16 -15.36 11.70
CA ARG A 211 -8.83 -15.12 12.99
C ARG A 211 -10.25 -15.71 13.00
N LYS A 212 -11.02 -15.51 11.93
CA LYS A 212 -12.39 -16.06 11.77
C LYS A 212 -12.37 -17.59 11.78
N GLU A 213 -11.49 -18.21 11.01
CA GLU A 213 -11.31 -19.67 11.00
C GLU A 213 -10.89 -20.21 12.37
N ARG A 214 -9.95 -19.55 13.06
CA ARG A 214 -9.55 -19.95 14.42
C ARG A 214 -10.74 -19.92 15.36
N LYS A 215 -11.50 -18.82 15.41
CA LYS A 215 -12.74 -18.72 16.22
C LYS A 215 -13.70 -19.86 15.89
N GLN A 216 -13.95 -20.12 14.60
CA GLN A 216 -14.86 -21.16 14.17
C GLN A 216 -14.43 -22.56 14.62
N ARG A 217 -13.13 -22.89 14.56
CA ARG A 217 -12.60 -24.18 15.05
C ARG A 217 -12.87 -24.37 16.55
N PHE A 218 -12.75 -23.31 17.36
CA PHE A 218 -13.10 -23.36 18.78
C PHE A 218 -14.60 -23.56 19.00
N ILE A 219 -15.45 -22.85 18.25
CA ILE A 219 -16.91 -22.99 18.31
C ILE A 219 -17.31 -24.43 17.97
N ASP A 220 -16.80 -24.98 16.88
CA ASP A 220 -17.11 -26.33 16.42
C ASP A 220 -16.64 -27.40 17.41
N ALA A 221 -15.45 -27.21 18.01
CA ALA A 221 -14.94 -28.09 19.05
C ALA A 221 -15.85 -28.12 20.28
N VAL A 222 -16.38 -26.97 20.73
CA VAL A 222 -17.33 -26.89 21.85
C VAL A 222 -18.68 -27.50 21.45
N ARG A 223 -19.21 -27.18 20.26
CA ARG A 223 -20.46 -27.74 19.72
C ARG A 223 -20.43 -29.27 19.65
N SER A 224 -19.31 -29.84 19.19
CA SER A 224 -19.15 -31.30 19.06
C SER A 224 -19.32 -32.05 20.38
N ARG A 225 -19.04 -31.40 21.52
CA ARG A 225 -19.18 -31.97 22.86
C ARG A 225 -20.59 -31.86 23.43
N HIS A 226 -21.49 -31.13 22.77
CA HIS A 226 -22.88 -30.95 23.18
C HIS A 226 -23.01 -30.47 24.63
N PHE A 227 -22.16 -29.52 25.02
CA PHE A 227 -22.26 -28.88 26.33
C PHE A 227 -23.56 -28.04 26.43
N PRO A 228 -24.14 -27.90 27.64
CA PRO A 228 -25.32 -27.07 27.87
C PRO A 228 -24.94 -25.59 27.96
N ILE A 229 -24.34 -25.05 26.90
CA ILE A 229 -23.87 -23.67 26.80
C ILE A 229 -23.90 -23.25 25.33
N ASP A 230 -24.20 -21.98 25.08
CA ASP A 230 -24.04 -21.40 23.75
C ASP A 230 -22.55 -21.28 23.40
N ALA A 231 -22.09 -22.17 22.53
CA ALA A 231 -20.69 -22.24 22.09
C ALA A 231 -20.23 -20.99 21.35
N GLU A 232 -21.11 -20.35 20.59
CA GLU A 232 -20.78 -19.18 19.78
C GLU A 232 -20.61 -17.96 20.68
N ARG A 233 -21.59 -17.73 21.57
CA ARG A 233 -21.52 -16.67 22.57
C ARG A 233 -20.31 -16.84 23.51
N LEU A 234 -20.04 -18.07 23.96
CA LEU A 234 -18.92 -18.40 24.84
C LEU A 234 -17.58 -17.99 24.21
N ILE A 235 -17.34 -18.43 22.98
CA ILE A 235 -16.07 -18.21 22.30
C ILE A 235 -15.95 -16.74 21.86
N ASN A 236 -17.01 -16.11 21.36
CA ASN A 236 -16.98 -14.70 20.95
C ASN A 236 -16.67 -13.78 22.13
N ASN A 237 -17.33 -13.96 23.28
CA ASN A 237 -17.09 -13.14 24.47
C ASN A 237 -15.69 -13.35 25.07
N TYR A 238 -15.18 -14.58 25.00
CA TYR A 238 -13.79 -14.87 25.36
C TYR A 238 -12.80 -14.10 24.46
N PHE A 239 -12.92 -14.23 23.13
CA PHE A 239 -12.01 -13.53 22.21
C PHE A 239 -12.10 -12.01 22.33
N LYS A 240 -13.28 -11.46 22.63
CA LYS A 240 -13.47 -10.03 22.92
C LYS A 240 -12.75 -9.57 24.18
N THR A 241 -12.63 -10.43 25.19
CA THR A 241 -11.91 -10.11 26.44
C THR A 241 -10.42 -10.34 26.29
N ALA A 242 -10.03 -11.40 25.56
CA ALA A 242 -8.64 -11.75 25.31
C ALA A 242 -7.90 -10.74 24.42
N SER A 243 -8.62 -9.93 23.64
CA SER A 243 -8.02 -8.82 22.89
C SER A 243 -7.49 -7.70 23.79
N LYS A 244 -8.01 -7.57 25.02
CA LYS A 244 -7.57 -6.60 26.03
C LYS A 244 -6.54 -7.20 26.99
N ASP A 245 -6.83 -8.39 27.52
CA ASP A 245 -5.95 -9.12 28.44
C ASP A 245 -6.07 -10.63 28.21
N ALA A 246 -5.19 -11.18 27.38
CA ALA A 246 -5.23 -12.59 27.01
C ALA A 246 -4.97 -13.55 28.19
N PRO A 247 -3.96 -13.31 29.06
CA PRO A 247 -3.74 -14.15 30.24
C PRO A 247 -4.95 -14.22 31.18
N ALA A 248 -5.53 -13.07 31.55
CA ALA A 248 -6.66 -13.03 32.48
C ALA A 248 -7.91 -13.65 31.84
N ALA A 249 -8.17 -13.37 30.56
CA ALA A 249 -9.30 -13.97 29.86
C ALA A 249 -9.22 -15.50 29.80
N TYR A 250 -8.03 -16.05 29.58
CA TYR A 250 -7.82 -17.49 29.56
C TYR A 250 -7.99 -18.13 30.93
N GLU A 251 -7.54 -17.47 32.00
CA GLU A 251 -7.78 -17.93 33.37
C GLU A 251 -9.29 -18.01 33.66
N VAL A 252 -10.05 -16.96 33.33
CA VAL A 252 -11.51 -16.95 33.51
C VAL A 252 -12.18 -18.02 32.66
N LEU A 253 -11.77 -18.19 31.39
CA LEU A 253 -12.35 -19.18 30.49
C LEU A 253 -12.20 -20.61 31.03
N THR A 254 -11.05 -20.92 31.63
CA THR A 254 -10.73 -22.27 32.09
C THR A 254 -11.24 -22.56 33.51
N THR A 255 -11.50 -21.53 34.31
CA THR A 255 -11.99 -21.65 35.70
C THR A 255 -13.51 -21.49 35.80
N ASN A 256 -14.08 -20.51 35.08
CA ASN A 256 -15.50 -20.19 35.10
C ASN A 256 -16.03 -19.74 33.71
N PRO A 257 -16.18 -20.66 32.75
CA PRO A 257 -16.73 -20.37 31.42
C PRO A 257 -18.10 -19.68 31.44
N ALA A 258 -18.91 -19.91 32.48
CA ALA A 258 -20.22 -19.30 32.64
C ALA A 258 -20.20 -17.75 32.69
N MET A 259 -19.04 -17.14 32.95
CA MET A 259 -18.85 -15.69 32.85
C MET A 259 -18.97 -15.17 31.41
N TYR A 260 -18.64 -16.01 30.43
CA TYR A 260 -18.68 -15.66 29.01
C TYR A 260 -19.97 -16.10 28.33
N ALA A 261 -20.58 -17.22 28.76
CA ALA A 261 -21.93 -17.57 28.35
C ALA A 261 -22.65 -18.38 29.43
N PRO A 262 -23.91 -18.06 29.78
CA PRO A 262 -24.62 -18.75 30.85
C PRO A 262 -24.89 -20.22 30.52
N ILE A 263 -24.93 -21.07 31.56
CA ILE A 263 -25.29 -22.48 31.42
C ILE A 263 -26.80 -22.61 31.19
N GLU A 264 -27.17 -23.37 30.17
CA GLU A 264 -28.55 -23.64 29.76
C GLU A 264 -29.08 -24.86 30.53
N ASN A 265 -29.66 -24.60 31.69
CA ASN A 265 -30.10 -25.66 32.62
C ASN A 265 -31.15 -26.61 32.03
N ASP A 266 -31.94 -26.13 31.06
CA ASP A 266 -32.92 -26.90 30.29
C ASP A 266 -32.28 -27.96 29.39
N LYS A 267 -31.04 -27.75 28.95
CA LYS A 267 -30.27 -28.71 28.14
C LYS A 267 -29.50 -29.73 28.98
N ILE A 268 -29.50 -29.59 30.31
CA ILE A 268 -28.87 -30.55 31.22
C ILE A 268 -29.77 -31.79 31.34
N LYS A 269 -29.22 -32.97 31.02
CA LYS A 269 -29.96 -34.23 31.14
C LYS A 269 -30.35 -34.51 32.60
N PRO A 270 -31.63 -34.78 32.89
CA PRO A 270 -32.07 -35.10 34.24
C PRO A 270 -31.50 -36.45 34.70
N ARG A 271 -31.28 -36.59 36.01
CA ARG A 271 -30.73 -37.81 36.60
C ARG A 271 -31.83 -38.85 36.82
N LEU A 272 -31.43 -40.13 36.82
CA LEU A 272 -32.32 -41.26 37.09
C LEU A 272 -33.57 -41.25 36.18
N PHE A 273 -33.39 -41.22 34.85
CA PHE A 273 -34.48 -41.27 33.87
C PHE A 273 -35.58 -40.19 34.04
N GLY A 274 -35.23 -39.00 34.55
CA GLY A 274 -36.19 -37.91 34.74
C GLY A 274 -36.80 -37.83 36.14
N LEU A 275 -36.47 -38.74 37.05
CA LEU A 275 -37.00 -38.75 38.42
C LEU A 275 -36.39 -37.62 39.29
N LEU A 276 -35.20 -37.13 38.96
CA LEU A 276 -34.54 -36.03 39.65
C LEU A 276 -34.42 -34.81 38.74
N LYS A 277 -35.05 -33.70 39.15
CA LYS A 277 -34.95 -32.41 38.47
C LYS A 277 -33.51 -31.89 38.52
N VAL A 278 -33.13 -31.12 37.50
CA VAL A 278 -31.85 -30.42 37.42
C VAL A 278 -31.72 -29.45 38.60
N THR A 279 -30.56 -29.48 39.27
CA THR A 279 -30.25 -28.60 40.40
C THR A 279 -29.15 -27.60 40.04
N PRO A 280 -29.00 -26.49 40.80
CA PRO A 280 -27.87 -25.56 40.60
C PRO A 280 -26.49 -26.24 40.68
N GLN A 281 -26.36 -27.32 41.46
CA GLN A 281 -25.12 -28.11 41.56
C GLN A 281 -24.77 -28.84 40.25
N ASP A 282 -25.78 -29.18 39.43
CA ASP A 282 -25.55 -29.77 38.11
C ASP A 282 -24.95 -28.74 37.16
N GLY A 283 -25.45 -27.50 37.18
CA GLY A 283 -24.89 -26.39 36.38
C GLY A 283 -23.43 -26.08 36.73
N ILE A 284 -23.08 -26.03 38.02
CA ILE A 284 -21.69 -25.84 38.48
C ILE A 284 -20.78 -26.97 37.98
N ARG A 285 -21.27 -28.21 38.01
CA ARG A 285 -20.51 -29.37 37.53
C ARG A 285 -20.25 -29.30 36.03
N GLU A 286 -21.25 -28.93 35.24
CA GLU A 286 -21.09 -28.75 33.78
C GLU A 286 -20.13 -27.58 33.48
N ASN A 287 -20.22 -26.47 34.21
CA ASN A 287 -19.30 -25.34 34.06
C ASN A 287 -17.82 -25.74 34.26
N HIS A 288 -17.51 -26.52 35.32
CA HIS A 288 -16.15 -27.03 35.53
C HIS A 288 -15.68 -27.99 34.42
N LYS A 289 -16.59 -28.84 33.90
CA LYS A 289 -16.26 -29.74 32.78
C LYS A 289 -15.92 -28.97 31.51
N ILE A 290 -16.69 -27.91 31.21
CA ILE A 290 -16.44 -27.03 30.07
C ILE A 290 -15.07 -26.36 30.22
N GLY A 291 -14.77 -25.76 31.38
CA GLY A 291 -13.47 -25.12 31.63
C GLY A 291 -12.29 -26.07 31.53
N ALA A 292 -12.42 -27.29 32.07
CA ALA A 292 -11.41 -28.33 31.94
C ALA A 292 -11.21 -28.83 30.50
N PHE A 293 -12.28 -28.85 29.69
CA PHE A 293 -12.19 -29.16 28.26
C PHE A 293 -11.46 -28.05 27.51
N LEU A 294 -11.86 -26.78 27.71
CA LEU A 294 -11.24 -25.62 27.06
C LEU A 294 -9.76 -25.48 27.41
N LYS A 295 -9.37 -25.79 28.66
CA LYS A 295 -7.95 -25.82 29.08
C LYS A 295 -7.08 -26.81 28.29
N LYS A 296 -7.70 -27.88 27.79
CA LYS A 296 -7.02 -28.93 27.00
C LYS A 296 -7.17 -28.72 25.49
N LEU A 297 -8.02 -27.79 25.08
CA LEU A 297 -8.28 -27.50 23.69
C LEU A 297 -7.12 -26.68 23.13
N ARG A 298 -6.23 -27.37 22.40
CA ARG A 298 -5.20 -26.73 21.57
C ARG A 298 -5.74 -26.78 20.14
N ALA A 299 -6.15 -25.63 19.60
CA ALA A 299 -6.53 -25.48 18.21
C ALA A 299 -5.61 -24.45 17.54
#